data_AF-A0A967S1Q7-F1
#
_entry.id   AF-A0A967S1Q7-F1
#
_cell.length_a   1.000
_cell.length_b   1.000
_cell.length_c   1.000
_cell.angle_alpha   90.00
_cell.angle_beta   90.00
_cell.angle_gamma   90.00
#
_symmetry.space_group_name_H-M   'P 1'
#
loop_
_entity.id
_entity.type
_entity.pdbx_description
1 polymer ?
#
loop_
_entity_poly.entity_id
_entity_poly.type
_entity_poly.pdbx_seq_one_letter_code
_entity_poly.pdbx_strand_id
1 'polypeptide(L)' 'GVFGYRGKDIQVADGSVGELSQKLYDALTGIQYQRDPDHFEWCEKVC' A
#
# COMPACT_ATOMS: atom_id res chain seq x y z
N GLY A 1 -6.27 0.79 11.95
CA GLY A 1 -6.60 2.23 11.85
C GLY A 1 -8.01 2.44 12.37
N VAL A 2 -8.37 3.66 12.80
CA VAL A 2 -9.71 3.95 13.33
C VAL A 2 -10.49 4.77 12.30
N PHE A 3 -11.71 4.33 11.99
CA PHE A 3 -12.66 5.08 11.18
C PHE A 3 -13.75 5.66 12.06
N GLY A 4 -13.85 6.99 12.11
CA GLY A 4 -14.98 7.66 12.73
C GLY A 4 -16.22 7.55 11.83
N TYR A 5 -17.24 6.79 12.24
CA TYR A 5 -18.50 6.68 11.51
C TYR A 5 -19.70 6.88 12.45
N ARG A 6 -20.57 7.86 12.13
CA ARG A 6 -21.77 8.22 12.90
C ARG A 6 -21.50 8.47 14.40
N GLY A 7 -20.38 9.15 14.70
CA GLY A 7 -19.97 9.44 16.08
C GLY A 7 -19.46 8.22 16.86
N LYS A 8 -19.18 7.10 16.16
CA LYS A 8 -18.54 5.92 16.74
C LYS A 8 -17.20 5.69 16.06
N ASP A 9 -16.20 5.39 16.86
CA ASP A 9 -14.90 4.97 16.39
C ASP A 9 -14.94 3.48 16.09
N ILE A 10 -14.81 3.13 14.81
CA ILE A 10 -14.74 1.75 14.33
C ILE A 10 -13.27 1.41 14.11
N GLN A 11 -12.73 0.55 14.96
CA GLN A 11 -11.41 0.00 14.78
C GLN A 11 -11.42 -0.95 13.57
N VAL A 12 -10.66 -0.59 12.53
CA VAL A 12 -10.47 -1.43 11.34
C VAL A 12 -9.10 -2.12 11.45
N ALA A 13 -9.17 -3.45 11.40
CA ALA A 13 -8.10 -4.37 11.77
C ALA A 13 -7.60 -4.16 13.22
N ASP A 14 -6.69 -5.02 13.65
CA ASP A 14 -5.99 -4.94 14.95
C ASP A 14 -4.98 -3.78 15.03
N GLY A 15 -5.01 -2.84 14.08
CA GLY A 15 -4.01 -1.78 13.96
C GLY A 15 -2.77 -2.20 13.18
N SER A 16 -2.65 -3.47 12.79
CA SER A 16 -1.63 -3.93 11.87
C SER A 16 -2.07 -3.76 10.40
N VAL A 17 -1.09 -3.71 9.51
CA VAL A 17 -1.33 -3.81 8.07
C VAL A 17 -1.53 -5.29 7.75
N GLY A 18 -2.67 -5.64 7.14
CA GLY A 18 -2.93 -7.02 6.74
C GLY A 18 -1.89 -7.54 5.73
N GLU A 19 -1.64 -8.84 5.77
CA GLU A 19 -0.62 -9.50 4.93
C GLU A 19 -0.76 -9.18 3.43
N LEU A 20 -1.99 -9.14 2.93
CA LEU A 20 -2.28 -8.79 1.54
C LEU A 20 -1.89 -7.33 1.22
N SER A 21 -2.21 -6.40 2.12
CA SER A 21 -1.87 -4.99 1.95
C SER A 21 -0.36 -4.78 2.02
N GLN A 22 0.35 -5.52 2.88
CA GLN A 22 1.81 -5.49 2.89
C GLN A 22 2.41 -6.01 1.58
N LYS A 23 1.95 -7.16 1.09
CA LYS A 23 2.42 -7.71 -0.19
C LYS A 23 2.22 -6.73 -1.36
N LEU A 24 1.09 -6.04 -1.39
CA LEU A 24 0.83 -5.01 -2.40
C LEU A 24 1.78 -3.81 -2.25
N TYR A 25 1.99 -3.35 -1.03
CA TYR A 25 2.91 -2.25 -0.73
C TYR A 25 4.35 -2.59 -1.14
N ASP A 26 4.82 -3.78 -0.78
CA ASP A 26 6.18 -4.25 -1.11
C ASP A 26 6.37 -4.34 -2.63
N ALA A 27 5.41 -4.91 -3.36
CA ALA A 27 5.49 -5.03 -4.82
C ALA A 27 5.50 -3.67 -5.52
N LEU A 28 4.60 -2.76 -5.12
CA LEU A 28 4.54 -1.41 -5.72
C LEU A 28 5.78 -0.59 -5.42
N THR A 29 6.27 -0.62 -4.18
CA THR A 29 7.50 0.11 -3.82
C THR A 29 8.73 -0.51 -4.49
N GLY A 30 8.77 -1.82 -4.66
CA GLY A 30 9.81 -2.50 -5.45
C GLY A 30 9.92 -1.96 -6.87
N ILE A 31 8.79 -1.83 -7.57
CA ILE A 31 8.70 -1.26 -8.92
C ILE A 31 9.14 0.22 -8.91
N GLN A 32 8.58 1.03 -8.00
CA GLN A 32 8.84 2.47 -7.92
C GLN A 32 10.33 2.82 -7.72
N TYR A 33 11.03 2.03 -6.91
CA TYR A 33 12.45 2.23 -6.62
C TYR A 33 13.38 1.44 -7.56
N GLN A 34 12.85 0.86 -8.65
CA GLN A 34 13.58 0.02 -9.59
C GLN A 34 14.32 -1.15 -8.93
N ARG A 35 13.82 -1.66 -7.79
CA ARG A 35 14.33 -2.90 -7.16
C ARG A 35 13.81 -4.13 -7.91
N ASP A 36 12.57 -4.02 -8.40
CA ASP A 36 11.92 -5.04 -9.21
C ASP A 36 11.69 -4.51 -10.64
N PRO A 37 11.70 -5.41 -11.65
CA PRO A 37 11.44 -5.04 -13.03
C PRO A 37 9.99 -4.55 -13.22
N ASP A 38 9.85 -3.38 -13.82
CA ASP A 38 8.55 -2.82 -14.21
C ASP A 38 8.07 -3.43 -15.53
N HIS A 39 7.52 -4.64 -15.47
CA HIS A 39 7.05 -5.37 -16.64
C HIS A 39 5.87 -4.71 -17.38
N PHE A 40 5.20 -3.76 -16.74
CA PHE A 40 3.98 -3.14 -17.23
C PHE A 40 4.13 -1.64 -17.49
N GLU A 41 5.36 -1.12 -17.41
CA GLU A 41 5.70 0.28 -17.68
C GLU A 41 4.85 1.26 -16.82
N TRP A 42 4.64 0.93 -15.54
CA TRP A 42 3.87 1.75 -14.60
C TRP A 42 4.59 3.02 -14.13
N CYS A 43 5.92 3.05 -14.19
CA CYS A 43 6.74 4.16 -13.70
C CYS A 43 7.46 4.90 -14.84
N GLU A 44 7.32 6.22 -14.87
CA GLU A 44 8.15 7.10 -15.71
C GLU A 44 9.25 7.79 -14.89
N LYS A 45 10.43 7.95 -15.50
CA LYS A 45 11.50 8.76 -14.91
C LYS A 45 11.21 10.24 -15.15
N VAL A 46 11.19 11.02 -14.08
CA VAL A 46 11.09 12.48 -14.17
C VAL A 46 12.45 13.03 -14.62
N CYS A 47 12.44 13.87 -15.66
CA CYS A 47 13.61 14.52 -16.25
C CYS A 47 13.81 15.96 -15.78
#